data_AF-A0A1E7KNB6-F1
#
_entry.id   AF-A0A1E7KNB6-F1
#
_cell.length_a   1.000
_cell.length_b   1.000
_cell.length_c   1.000
_cell.angle_alpha   90.00
_cell.angle_beta   90.00
_cell.angle_gamma   90.00
#
_symmetry.space_group_name_H-M   'P 1'
#
loop_
_entity.id
_entity.type
_entity.pdbx_description
1 polymer ?
#
loop_
_entity_poly.entity_id
_entity_poly.type
_entity_poly.pdbx_seq_one_letter_code
_entity_poly.pdbx_strand_id
1 'polypeptide(L)'
;MSSSRLFAVHLGIFSTEDDAGRVREACTRWLEPLGLSHELSLIGPEERTPAGELTLAERYEELPDQWRAQYGEPAPASHDIRELRLRLRCSPDVLEDVWERLTRTLCPDPEHASPCPIPWSGGWRGEVEADTDGR
;
A
#
# COMPACT_ATOMS: atom_id res chain seq x y z
N MET A 1 -9.58 -26.83 5.79
CA MET A 1 -10.02 -25.55 6.41
C MET A 1 -8.78 -24.69 6.52
N SER A 2 -8.58 -23.75 5.58
CA SER A 2 -7.42 -22.85 5.62
C SER A 2 -7.50 -21.99 6.87
N SER A 3 -6.47 -22.05 7.73
CA SER A 3 -6.41 -21.25 8.96
C SER A 3 -6.25 -19.77 8.60
N SER A 4 -6.98 -18.88 9.27
CA SER A 4 -6.88 -17.45 9.04
C SER A 4 -5.59 -16.89 9.67
N ARG A 5 -4.87 -16.05 8.93
CA ARG A 5 -3.62 -15.39 9.34
C ARG A 5 -3.74 -13.89 9.11
N LEU A 6 -2.87 -13.12 9.76
CA LEU A 6 -2.75 -11.68 9.53
C LEU A 6 -1.70 -11.41 8.44
N PHE A 7 -2.12 -10.71 7.40
CA PHE A 7 -1.29 -10.31 6.28
C PHE A 7 -1.08 -8.81 6.28
N ALA A 8 0.15 -8.38 5.95
CA ALA A 8 0.45 -6.99 5.69
C ALA A 8 0.59 -6.78 4.18
N VAL A 9 -0.32 -6.01 3.61
CA VAL A 9 -0.39 -5.67 2.20
C VAL A 9 0.06 -4.23 2.03
N HIS A 10 1.09 -4.03 1.22
CA HIS A 10 1.50 -2.73 0.72
C HIS A 10 0.68 -2.41 -0.53
N LEU A 11 -0.27 -1.47 -0.38
CA LEU A 11 -1.12 -1.03 -1.49
C LEU A 11 -0.38 -0.03 -2.38
N GLY A 12 0.53 0.74 -1.79
CA GLY A 12 1.62 1.42 -2.47
C GLY A 12 1.85 2.86 -2.03
N ILE A 13 2.57 3.61 -2.87
CA ILE A 13 3.06 4.96 -2.57
C ILE A 13 2.30 5.98 -3.42
N PHE A 14 1.91 7.08 -2.79
CA PHE A 14 1.15 8.17 -3.37
C PHE A 14 1.92 9.47 -3.22
N SER A 15 1.86 10.34 -4.22
CA SER A 15 2.49 11.67 -4.20
C SER A 15 1.66 12.73 -3.48
N THR A 16 0.40 12.43 -3.15
CA THR A 16 -0.50 13.35 -2.45
C THR A 16 -1.36 12.61 -1.42
N GLU A 17 -1.78 13.31 -0.37
CA GLU A 17 -2.73 12.79 0.62
C GLU A 17 -4.12 12.56 0.00
N ASP A 18 -4.53 13.40 -0.96
CA ASP A 18 -5.81 13.28 -1.65
C ASP A 18 -5.90 11.97 -2.46
N ASP A 19 -4.85 11.62 -3.21
CA ASP A 19 -4.83 10.38 -3.99
C ASP A 19 -4.84 9.15 -3.08
N ALA A 20 -4.04 9.19 -2.00
CA ALA A 20 -4.04 8.14 -1.00
C ALA A 20 -5.40 7.99 -0.30
N GLY A 21 -6.07 9.11 -0.01
CA GLY A 21 -7.40 9.17 0.58
C GLY A 21 -8.47 8.54 -0.32
N ARG A 22 -8.48 8.90 -1.61
CA ARG A 22 -9.41 8.32 -2.60
C ARG A 22 -9.25 6.81 -2.71
N VAL A 23 -8.01 6.34 -2.77
CA VAL A 23 -7.72 4.90 -2.80
C VAL A 23 -8.16 4.23 -1.51
N ARG A 24 -7.83 4.80 -0.35
CA ARG A 24 -8.24 4.27 0.96
C ARG A 24 -9.76 4.09 1.02
N GLU A 25 -10.53 5.10 0.62
CA GLU A 25 -11.99 5.03 0.57
C GLU A 25 -12.50 3.96 -0.40
N ALA A 26 -11.89 3.82 -1.58
CA ALA A 26 -12.24 2.79 -2.54
C ALA A 26 -11.98 1.38 -1.96
N CYS A 27 -10.84 1.17 -1.31
CA CYS A 27 -10.50 -0.07 -0.62
C CYS A 27 -11.47 -0.37 0.52
N THR A 28 -11.78 0.60 1.39
CA THR A 28 -12.74 0.44 2.49
C THR A 28 -14.11 0.01 1.97
N ARG A 29 -14.65 0.74 0.98
CA ARG A 29 -15.97 0.45 0.39
C ARG A 29 -16.05 -0.96 -0.20
N TRP A 30 -14.93 -1.47 -0.70
CA TRP A 30 -14.85 -2.80 -1.27
C TRP A 30 -14.61 -3.91 -0.22
N LEU A 31 -13.85 -3.62 0.85
CA LEU A 31 -13.56 -4.56 1.94
C LEU A 31 -14.74 -4.73 2.90
N GLU A 32 -15.51 -3.67 3.16
CA GLU A 32 -16.64 -3.67 4.10
C GLU A 32 -17.66 -4.81 3.84
N PRO A 33 -18.15 -5.04 2.60
CA PRO A 33 -19.08 -6.11 2.31
C PRO A 33 -18.52 -7.52 2.52
N LEU A 34 -17.19 -7.69 2.56
CA LEU A 34 -16.55 -8.99 2.74
C LEU A 34 -16.56 -9.47 4.20
N GLY A 35 -16.85 -8.58 5.16
CA GLY A 35 -16.88 -8.92 6.58
C GLY A 35 -15.52 -9.36 7.14
N LEU A 36 -14.42 -9.05 6.44
CA LEU A 36 -13.07 -9.40 6.85
C LEU A 36 -12.55 -8.38 7.87
N SER A 37 -11.86 -8.86 8.91
CA SER A 37 -11.14 -7.98 9.84
C SER A 37 -9.97 -7.34 9.11
N HIS A 38 -10.04 -6.02 8.91
CA HIS A 38 -9.05 -5.26 8.18
C HIS A 38 -8.73 -3.92 8.86
N GLU A 39 -7.53 -3.41 8.62
CA GLU A 39 -7.07 -2.10 9.06
C GLU A 39 -6.31 -1.44 7.92
N LEU A 40 -6.71 -0.23 7.54
CA LEU A 40 -6.02 0.59 6.54
C LEU A 40 -5.26 1.69 7.26
N SER A 41 -3.95 1.76 7.02
CA SER A 41 -3.05 2.74 7.64
C SER A 41 -2.38 3.56 6.55
N LEU A 42 -2.39 4.88 6.71
CA LEU A 42 -1.64 5.80 5.86
C LEU A 42 -0.41 6.26 6.63
N ILE A 43 0.76 6.14 6.01
CA ILE A 43 2.04 6.42 6.64
C ILE A 43 2.67 7.63 5.96
N GLY A 44 3.01 8.60 6.79
CA GLY A 44 3.65 9.84 6.42
C GLY A 44 5.13 9.69 6.02
N PRO A 45 5.71 10.78 5.49
CA PRO A 45 7.08 10.82 4.98
C PRO A 45 8.09 10.73 6.14
N GLU A 46 7.75 11.29 7.30
CA GLU A 46 8.56 11.29 8.52
C GLU A 46 8.37 10.02 9.37
N GLU A 47 7.39 9.18 9.02
CA GLU A 47 7.11 7.97 9.78
C GLU A 47 8.07 6.84 9.38
N ARG A 48 8.42 6.00 10.38
CA ARG A 48 9.33 4.87 10.16
C ARG A 48 8.66 3.76 9.37
N THR A 49 9.39 3.18 8.44
CA THR A 49 8.98 1.94 7.79
C THR A 49 9.02 0.76 8.78
N PRO A 50 8.31 -0.36 8.55
CA PRO A 50 8.24 -1.51 9.46
C PRO A 50 9.59 -2.19 9.63
N ALA A 51 10.47 -2.05 8.65
CA ALA A 51 11.86 -2.47 8.75
C ALA A 51 12.64 -1.67 9.81
N GLY A 52 12.09 -0.56 10.32
CA GLY A 52 12.58 0.19 11.48
C GLY A 52 13.81 1.06 11.23
N GLU A 53 14.52 0.80 10.14
CA GLU A 53 15.83 1.42 9.83
C GLU A 53 15.71 2.83 9.24
N LEU A 54 14.70 3.07 8.41
CA LEU A 54 14.53 4.32 7.66
C LEU A 54 13.08 4.85 7.76
N THR A 55 12.94 6.17 7.73
CA THR A 55 11.67 6.85 7.43
C THR A 55 11.23 6.58 5.99
N LEU A 56 9.96 6.84 5.71
CA LEU A 56 9.44 6.68 4.36
C LEU A 56 10.16 7.60 3.36
N ALA A 57 10.42 8.87 3.74
CA ALA A 57 11.15 9.82 2.91
C ALA A 57 12.59 9.38 2.63
N GLU A 58 13.32 8.88 3.64
CA GLU A 58 14.68 8.35 3.47
C GLU A 58 14.70 7.13 2.56
N ARG A 59 13.73 6.21 2.73
CA ARG A 59 13.62 5.01 1.89
C ARG A 59 13.43 5.34 0.40
N TYR A 60 12.78 6.47 0.12
CA TYR A 60 12.47 6.92 -1.23
C TYR A 60 13.16 8.25 -1.55
N GLU A 61 14.35 8.50 -0.98
CA GLU A 61 15.08 9.75 -1.20
C GLU A 61 15.48 9.94 -2.68
N GLU A 62 15.84 8.85 -3.35
CA GLU A 62 16.27 8.84 -4.76
C GLU A 62 15.09 8.85 -5.75
N LEU A 63 13.87 8.70 -5.25
CA LEU A 63 12.67 8.61 -6.08
C LEU A 63 12.48 9.79 -7.04
N PRO A 64 12.68 11.07 -6.65
CA PRO A 64 12.51 12.18 -7.58
C PRO A 64 13.51 12.12 -8.73
N ASP A 65 14.73 11.67 -8.47
CA ASP A 65 15.76 11.56 -9.50
C ASP A 65 15.51 10.37 -10.44
N GLN A 66 15.09 9.22 -9.90
CA GLN A 66 14.63 8.08 -10.69
C GLN A 66 13.44 8.46 -11.58
N TRP A 67 12.49 9.22 -11.03
CA TRP A 67 11.33 9.71 -11.75
C TRP A 67 11.71 10.65 -12.89
N ARG A 68 12.55 11.67 -12.62
CA ARG A 68 13.02 12.60 -13.66
C ARG A 68 13.74 11.86 -14.79
N ALA A 69 14.56 10.87 -14.46
CA ALA A 69 15.27 10.08 -15.44
C ALA A 69 14.33 9.25 -16.34
N GLN A 70 13.23 8.74 -15.80
CA GLN A 70 12.33 7.86 -16.52
C GLN A 70 11.18 8.59 -17.23
N TYR A 71 10.66 9.66 -16.62
CA TYR A 71 9.39 10.30 -17.00
C TYR A 71 9.48 11.83 -17.15
N GLY A 72 10.56 12.48 -16.72
CA GLY A 72 10.71 13.93 -16.76
C GLY A 72 10.03 14.67 -15.60
N GLU A 73 9.66 15.93 -15.81
CA GLU A 73 9.01 16.78 -14.79
C GLU A 73 7.49 16.88 -14.99
N PRO A 74 6.70 17.12 -13.92
CA PRO A 74 7.13 17.28 -12.52
C PRO A 74 7.39 15.94 -11.84
N ALA A 75 8.47 15.89 -11.06
CA ALA A 75 8.74 14.76 -10.18
C ALA A 75 8.10 14.99 -8.81
N PRO A 76 7.52 13.96 -8.19
CA PRO A 76 7.03 14.05 -6.83
C PRO A 76 8.22 14.25 -5.89
N ALA A 77 8.06 15.11 -4.88
CA ALA A 77 9.08 15.26 -3.86
C ALA A 77 8.99 14.11 -2.85
N SER A 78 10.13 13.57 -2.41
CA SER A 78 10.18 12.45 -1.45
C SER A 78 9.53 12.77 -0.10
N HIS A 79 9.38 14.05 0.25
CA HIS A 79 8.71 14.49 1.47
C HIS A 79 7.18 14.60 1.32
N ASP A 80 6.65 14.54 0.11
CA ASP A 80 5.22 14.58 -0.15
C ASP A 80 4.61 13.18 -0.29
N ILE A 81 5.46 12.15 -0.33
CA ILE A 81 4.99 10.79 -0.51
C ILE A 81 4.28 10.26 0.74
N ARG A 82 3.30 9.40 0.51
CA ARG A 82 2.55 8.69 1.55
C ARG A 82 2.43 7.23 1.16
N GLU A 83 2.49 6.34 2.15
CA GLU A 83 2.35 4.90 1.91
C GLU A 83 1.02 4.39 2.48
N LEU A 84 0.21 3.75 1.64
CA LEU A 84 -1.01 3.08 2.08
C LEU A 84 -0.74 1.60 2.33
N ARG A 85 -1.11 1.14 3.53
CA ARG A 85 -1.02 -0.26 3.95
C ARG A 85 -2.37 -0.80 4.37
N LEU A 86 -2.55 -2.10 4.14
CA LEU A 86 -3.69 -2.87 4.57
C LEU A 86 -3.20 -4.04 5.42
N ARG A 87 -3.64 -4.11 6.67
CA ARG A 87 -3.56 -5.33 7.48
C ARG A 87 -4.86 -6.11 7.29
N LEU A 88 -4.79 -7.35 6.84
CA LEU A 88 -5.96 -8.16 6.54
C LEU A 88 -5.87 -9.52 7.22
N ARG A 89 -6.91 -9.90 7.96
CA ARG A 89 -7.01 -11.24 8.55
C ARG A 89 -7.90 -12.13 7.69
N CYS A 90 -7.29 -13.05 6.95
CA CYS A 90 -7.99 -13.95 6.02
C CYS A 90 -7.21 -15.26 5.81
N SER A 91 -7.72 -16.18 4.98
CA SER A 91 -6.91 -17.30 4.48
C SER A 91 -6.01 -16.84 3.33
N PRO A 92 -4.91 -17.57 3.01
CA PRO A 92 -4.07 -17.24 1.86
C PRO A 92 -4.85 -17.17 0.54
N ASP A 93 -5.78 -18.11 0.31
CA ASP A 93 -6.61 -18.16 -0.90
C ASP A 93 -7.47 -16.87 -1.04
N VAL A 94 -8.03 -16.39 0.08
CA VAL A 94 -8.81 -15.15 0.11
C VAL A 94 -7.92 -13.93 -0.07
N LEU A 95 -6.67 -13.95 0.42
CA LEU A 95 -5.74 -12.85 0.24
C LEU A 95 -5.41 -12.64 -1.24
N GLU A 96 -5.20 -13.71 -1.98
CA GLU A 96 -4.88 -13.65 -3.41
C GLU A 96 -6.06 -13.04 -4.19
N ASP A 97 -7.28 -13.54 -3.96
CA ASP A 97 -8.50 -12.96 -4.53
C ASP A 97 -8.67 -11.48 -4.19
N VAL A 98 -8.35 -11.12 -2.94
CA VAL A 98 -8.42 -9.73 -2.46
C VAL A 98 -7.36 -8.88 -3.14
N TRP A 99 -6.14 -9.36 -3.24
CA TRP A 99 -5.03 -8.65 -3.87
C TRP A 99 -5.28 -8.37 -5.35
N GLU A 100 -5.76 -9.36 -6.11
CA GLU A 100 -6.08 -9.17 -7.52
C GLU A 100 -7.14 -8.08 -7.74
N ARG A 101 -8.17 -8.07 -6.89
CA ARG A 101 -9.26 -7.09 -6.97
C ARG A 101 -8.84 -5.71 -6.51
N LEU A 102 -8.03 -5.62 -5.47
CA LEU A 102 -7.44 -4.36 -5.02
C LEU A 102 -6.55 -3.78 -6.11
N THR A 103 -5.70 -4.58 -6.75
CA THR A 103 -4.86 -4.12 -7.88
C THR A 103 -5.67 -3.49 -9.00
N ARG A 104 -6.83 -4.08 -9.34
CA ARG A 104 -7.76 -3.50 -10.33
C ARG A 104 -8.49 -2.25 -9.85
N THR A 105 -8.74 -2.14 -8.55
CA THR A 105 -9.40 -0.98 -7.93
C THR A 105 -8.45 0.19 -7.82
N LEU A 106 -7.17 -0.11 -7.56
CA LEU A 106 -6.11 0.88 -7.48
C LEU A 106 -6.04 1.59 -8.83
N CYS A 107 -5.97 0.87 -9.95
CA CYS A 107 -5.84 1.41 -11.31
C CYS A 107 -7.18 1.74 -12.00
N PRO A 108 -7.68 2.99 -11.99
CA PRO A 108 -8.92 3.33 -12.68
C PRO A 108 -8.78 3.37 -14.21
N ASP A 109 -7.55 3.42 -14.73
CA ASP A 109 -7.24 3.42 -16.16
C ASP A 109 -5.97 2.60 -16.45
N PRO A 110 -6.07 1.28 -16.66
CA PRO A 110 -4.92 0.42 -16.97
C PRO A 110 -4.31 0.68 -18.35
N GLU A 111 -4.95 1.51 -19.18
CA GLU A 111 -4.51 1.81 -20.55
C GLU A 111 -3.82 3.18 -20.70
N HIS A 112 -3.80 4.01 -19.64
CA HIS A 112 -3.07 5.29 -19.65
C HIS A 112 -1.55 5.08 -19.91
N ALA A 113 -0.90 6.12 -20.45
CA ALA A 113 0.54 6.11 -20.67
C ALA A 113 1.31 6.38 -19.37
N SER A 114 2.28 5.52 -19.05
CA SER A 114 3.16 5.68 -17.90
C SER A 114 3.85 7.06 -17.85
N PRO A 115 4.05 7.63 -16.65
CA PRO A 115 3.83 7.02 -15.35
C PRO A 115 2.38 7.14 -14.90
N CYS A 116 1.90 6.08 -14.26
CA CYS A 116 0.56 6.09 -13.74
C CYS A 116 0.47 6.88 -12.42
N PRO A 117 -0.61 7.65 -12.18
CA PRO A 117 -0.87 8.28 -10.88
C PRO A 117 -1.22 7.30 -9.74
N ILE A 118 -1.15 5.99 -9.98
CA ILE A 118 -1.42 4.91 -9.02
C ILE A 118 -0.16 4.33 -8.43
N PRO A 119 -0.28 3.50 -7.37
CA PRO A 119 0.86 3.06 -6.58
C PRO A 119 2.02 2.52 -7.41
N TRP A 120 3.18 3.15 -7.22
CA TRP A 120 4.43 2.80 -7.92
C TRP A 120 5.00 1.43 -7.54
N SER A 121 4.52 0.84 -6.44
CA SER A 121 4.81 -0.54 -6.08
C SER A 121 3.73 -1.08 -5.16
N GLY A 122 3.43 -2.37 -5.29
CA GLY A 122 2.44 -3.05 -4.48
C GLY A 122 2.85 -4.50 -4.26
N GLY A 123 2.49 -5.04 -3.11
CA GLY A 123 2.79 -6.43 -2.78
C GLY A 123 2.39 -6.76 -1.35
N TRP A 124 2.37 -8.04 -1.01
CA TRP A 124 2.01 -8.47 0.34
C TRP A 124 3.11 -9.34 0.93
N ARG A 125 3.31 -9.23 2.25
CA ARG A 125 4.14 -10.15 3.02
C ARG A 125 3.26 -10.90 4.01
N GLY A 126 3.43 -12.22 4.05
CA GLY A 126 2.81 -13.07 5.05
C GLY A 126 3.54 -12.93 6.39
N GLU A 127 2.76 -12.77 7.45
CA GLU A 127 3.15 -12.80 8.86
C GLU A 127 3.70 -11.48 9.46
N VAL A 128 2.80 -10.78 10.14
CA VAL A 128 3.11 -10.06 11.38
C VAL A 128 2.65 -11.00 12.49
N GLU A 129 3.58 -11.70 13.13
CA GLU A 129 3.29 -12.50 14.31
C GLU A 129 2.53 -11.60 15.28
N ALA A 130 1.27 -11.95 15.56
CA ALA A 130 0.61 -11.43 16.75
C ALA A 130 1.38 -12.05 17.91
N ASP A 131 2.13 -11.21 18.63
CA ASP A 131 2.71 -11.54 19.93
C ASP A 131 1.61 -12.22 20.75
N THR A 132 1.64 -13.55 20.80
CA THR A 132 0.88 -14.31 21.77
C THR A 132 1.67 -14.18 23.05
N ASP A 133 1.33 -13.16 23.82
CA ASP A 133 1.76 -12.95 25.20
C ASP A 133 1.74 -14.31 25.91
N GLY A 134 2.96 -14.72 26.29
CA GLY A 134 3.25 -16.00 26.88
C GLY A 134 2.60 -16.11 28.26
N ARG A 135 1.89 -17.21 28.43
CA ARG A 135 1.38 -17.73 29.71
C ARG A 135 2.42 -17.76 30.83
#